data_AF-A0AA50HYT7-F1
#
_entry.id   AF-A0AA50HYT7-F1
#
_cell.length_a   1.000
_cell.length_b   1.000
_cell.length_c   1.000
_cell.angle_alpha   90.00
_cell.angle_beta   90.00
_cell.angle_gamma   90.00
#
_symmetry.space_group_name_H-M   'P 1'
#
loop_
_entity.id
_entity.type
_entity.pdbx_description
1 polymer ?
#
loop_
_entity_poly.entity_id
_entity_poly.type
_entity_poly.pdbx_seq_one_letter_code
_entity_poly.pdbx_strand_id
1 'polypeptide(L)'
;MKSWQIELLYDGECPLCLREVNFLRSKDQGRGLVNFVDIAQPDYNPLDHGGVSFEDAMARIHGVKADGSVVKNVAVFREVYEILGIGWLYAPTRWPIIGPLVDRIYDFWADRRLSWTGRSSLAEILAQREKGMCATDGCALPVTSGIEGKP
;
A
#
# COMPACT_ATOMS: atom_id res chain seq x y z
N MET A 1 -10.59 18.32 -12.11
CA MET A 1 -11.02 17.48 -10.96
C MET A 1 -10.68 16.04 -11.30
N LYS A 2 -10.15 15.27 -10.35
CA LYS A 2 -9.81 13.86 -10.60
C LYS A 2 -11.10 13.08 -10.87
N SER A 3 -11.07 12.13 -11.81
CA SER A 3 -12.24 11.29 -12.17
C SER A 3 -12.54 10.20 -11.13
N TRP A 4 -11.57 9.93 -10.26
CA TRP A 4 -11.61 8.96 -9.17
C TRP A 4 -11.75 9.66 -7.82
N GLN A 5 -12.22 8.92 -6.81
CA GLN A 5 -12.43 9.42 -5.44
C GLN A 5 -11.26 9.11 -4.50
N ILE A 6 -10.65 7.94 -4.67
CA ILE A 6 -9.47 7.53 -3.92
C ILE A 6 -8.51 6.77 -4.82
N GLU A 7 -7.22 6.94 -4.58
CA GLU A 7 -6.16 6.13 -5.14
C GLU A 7 -5.70 5.11 -4.11
N LEU A 8 -5.66 3.83 -4.48
CA LEU A 8 -5.16 2.75 -3.64
C LEU A 8 -3.75 2.38 -4.10
N LEU A 9 -2.77 2.67 -3.25
CA LEU A 9 -1.37 2.30 -3.46
C LEU A 9 -1.19 0.84 -3.02
N TYR A 10 -0.81 -0.01 -3.96
CA TYR A 10 -0.63 -1.43 -3.71
C TYR A 10 0.63 -1.95 -4.37
N ASP A 11 1.03 -3.14 -3.97
CA ASP A 11 2.23 -3.79 -4.45
C ASP A 11 1.88 -4.94 -5.42
N GLY A 12 2.21 -4.75 -6.69
CA GLY A 12 1.97 -5.71 -7.77
C GLY A 12 2.84 -6.97 -7.68
N GLU A 13 3.93 -6.96 -6.93
CA GLU A 13 4.78 -8.14 -6.72
C GLU A 13 4.34 -8.97 -5.51
N CYS A 14 3.31 -8.53 -4.77
CA CYS A 14 2.74 -9.27 -3.65
C CYS A 14 1.47 -10.04 -4.08
N PRO A 15 1.49 -11.40 -4.14
CA PRO A 15 0.34 -12.19 -4.59
C PRO A 15 -0.93 -12.03 -3.73
N LEU A 16 -0.79 -11.62 -2.47
CA LEU A 16 -1.94 -11.31 -1.61
C LEU A 16 -2.54 -9.94 -1.94
N CYS A 17 -1.69 -8.93 -2.14
CA CYS A 17 -2.14 -7.59 -2.54
C CYS A 17 -2.84 -7.63 -3.91
N LEU A 18 -2.30 -8.38 -4.87
CA LEU A 18 -2.92 -8.58 -6.18
C LEU A 18 -4.31 -9.21 -6.10
N ARG A 19 -4.51 -10.24 -5.25
CA ARG A 19 -5.82 -10.86 -5.07
C ARG A 19 -6.85 -9.86 -4.55
N GLU A 20 -6.48 -9.08 -3.53
CA GLU A 20 -7.35 -8.06 -2.95
C GLU A 20 -7.68 -6.97 -3.98
N VAL A 21 -6.68 -6.45 -4.69
CA VAL A 21 -6.87 -5.42 -5.72
C VAL A 21 -7.74 -5.91 -6.87
N ASN A 22 -7.58 -7.16 -7.32
CA ASN A 22 -8.43 -7.74 -8.36
C ASN A 22 -9.88 -7.87 -7.90
N PHE A 23 -10.10 -8.28 -6.65
CA PHE A 23 -11.43 -8.27 -6.05
C PHE A 23 -12.03 -6.87 -6.04
N LEU A 24 -11.30 -5.86 -5.54
CA LEU A 24 -11.78 -4.47 -5.48
C LEU A 24 -12.04 -3.90 -6.87
N ARG A 25 -11.17 -4.18 -7.85
CA ARG A 25 -11.36 -3.79 -9.25
C ARG A 25 -12.63 -4.41 -9.85
N SER A 26 -12.93 -5.67 -9.54
CA SER A 26 -14.19 -6.30 -9.96
C SER A 26 -15.44 -5.64 -9.35
N LYS A 27 -15.31 -5.06 -8.15
CA LYS A 27 -16.39 -4.32 -7.46
C LYS A 27 -16.52 -2.89 -7.94
N ASP A 28 -15.45 -2.28 -8.44
CA ASP A 28 -15.52 -0.99 -9.12
C ASP A 28 -16.36 -1.07 -10.41
N GLN A 29 -16.40 -2.24 -11.06
CA GLN A 29 -17.24 -2.50 -12.25
C GLN A 29 -16.98 -1.49 -13.40
N GLY A 30 -15.76 -0.98 -13.50
CA GLY A 30 -15.37 0.00 -14.52
C GLY A 30 -15.87 1.43 -14.28
N ARG A 31 -16.43 1.72 -13.09
CA ARG A 31 -16.84 3.09 -12.72
C ARG A 31 -15.65 4.04 -12.58
N GLY A 32 -14.45 3.53 -12.31
CA GLY A 32 -13.24 4.32 -12.13
C GLY A 32 -13.25 5.11 -10.82
N LEU A 33 -13.97 4.64 -9.79
CA LEU A 33 -14.05 5.37 -8.51
C LEU A 33 -12.77 5.22 -7.69
N VAL A 34 -12.06 4.11 -7.89
CA VAL A 34 -10.78 3.82 -7.24
C VAL A 34 -9.69 3.77 -8.30
N ASN A 35 -8.68 4.63 -8.17
CA ASN A 35 -7.46 4.52 -8.98
C ASN A 35 -6.51 3.52 -8.33
N PHE A 36 -6.16 2.44 -9.02
CA PHE A 36 -5.27 1.41 -8.46
C PHE A 36 -3.85 1.64 -8.98
N VAL A 37 -2.93 2.03 -8.10
CA VAL A 37 -1.54 2.34 -8.47
C VAL A 37 -0.60 1.28 -7.90
N ASP A 38 0.14 0.65 -8.80
CA ASP A 38 1.15 -0.34 -8.47
C ASP A 38 2.48 0.35 -8.13
N ILE A 39 2.88 0.29 -6.87
CA ILE A 39 4.13 0.87 -6.39
C ILE A 39 5.37 0.06 -6.81
N ALA A 40 5.19 -1.16 -7.34
CA ALA A 40 6.30 -1.95 -7.84
C ALA A 40 6.80 -1.47 -9.21
N GLN A 41 6.02 -0.61 -9.90
CA GLN A 41 6.42 -0.08 -11.20
C GLN A 41 7.65 0.83 -11.08
N PRO A 42 8.60 0.76 -12.03
CA PRO A 42 9.86 1.52 -11.98
C PRO A 42 9.66 3.04 -12.07
N ASP A 43 8.53 3.48 -12.62
CA ASP A 43 8.14 4.88 -12.78
C ASP A 43 7.30 5.44 -11.61
N TYR A 44 7.15 4.68 -10.52
CA TYR A 44 6.45 5.17 -9.32
C TYR A 44 7.14 6.41 -8.74
N ASN A 45 6.43 7.53 -8.69
CA ASN A 45 6.91 8.79 -8.17
C ASN A 45 6.08 9.28 -6.97
N PRO A 46 6.65 9.38 -5.75
CA PRO A 46 5.92 9.83 -4.56
C PRO A 46 5.19 11.17 -4.71
N LEU A 47 5.74 12.10 -5.50
CA LEU A 47 5.15 13.43 -5.71
C LEU A 47 3.78 13.39 -6.38
N ASP A 48 3.54 12.40 -7.23
CA ASP A 48 2.27 12.21 -7.93
C ASP A 48 1.22 11.52 -7.04
N HIS A 49 1.68 10.90 -5.94
CA HIS A 49 0.92 9.99 -5.08
C HIS A 49 0.88 10.47 -3.62
N GLY A 50 0.62 11.76 -3.41
CA GLY A 50 0.40 12.33 -2.06
C GLY A 50 1.65 12.37 -1.18
N GLY A 51 2.85 12.30 -1.76
CA GLY A 51 4.13 12.29 -1.04
C GLY A 51 4.45 10.96 -0.37
N VAL A 52 3.73 9.89 -0.69
CA VAL A 52 3.98 8.57 -0.09
C VAL A 52 5.19 7.94 -0.75
N SER A 53 6.28 7.78 0.01
CA SER A 53 7.50 7.14 -0.50
C SER A 53 7.25 5.67 -0.82
N PHE A 54 8.11 5.07 -1.65
CA PHE A 54 8.04 3.64 -1.93
C PHE A 54 8.18 2.83 -0.64
N GLU A 55 9.13 3.20 0.23
CA GLU A 55 9.36 2.55 1.53
C GLU A 55 8.13 2.63 2.44
N ASP A 56 7.47 3.79 2.50
CA ASP A 56 6.25 3.98 3.28
C ASP A 56 5.10 3.11 2.75
N ALA A 57 4.89 3.11 1.43
CA ALA A 57 3.86 2.31 0.77
C ALA A 57 4.11 0.79 0.90
N MET A 58 5.39 0.38 0.96
CA MET A 58 5.80 -0.98 1.26
C MET A 58 5.56 -1.36 2.72
N ALA A 59 5.82 -0.44 3.65
CA ALA A 59 5.68 -0.69 5.08
C ALA A 59 4.21 -0.82 5.51
N ARG A 60 3.33 0.01 4.94
CA ARG A 60 1.90 0.05 5.27
C ARG A 60 1.07 0.38 4.05
N ILE A 61 -0.17 -0.10 4.02
CA ILE A 61 -1.11 0.29 2.97
C ILE A 61 -1.48 1.77 3.07
N HIS A 62 -1.54 2.42 1.91
CA HIS A 62 -1.85 3.84 1.77
C HIS A 62 -2.96 4.04 0.74
N GLY A 63 -3.79 5.05 0.97
CA GLY A 63 -4.73 5.56 0.00
C GLY A 63 -4.66 7.08 -0.07
N VAL A 64 -4.75 7.65 -1.27
CA VAL A 64 -4.68 9.10 -1.51
C VAL A 64 -6.04 9.56 -2.00
N LYS A 65 -6.74 10.40 -1.25
CA LYS A 65 -8.04 10.93 -1.66
C LYS A 65 -7.89 11.96 -2.77
N ALA A 66 -8.98 12.24 -3.48
CA ALA A 66 -9.00 13.21 -4.57
C ALA A 66 -8.59 14.63 -4.15
N ASP A 67 -8.74 14.98 -2.87
CA ASP A 67 -8.30 16.24 -2.26
C ASP A 67 -6.81 16.26 -1.88
N GLY A 68 -6.09 15.16 -2.08
CA GLY A 68 -4.68 15.00 -1.74
C GLY A 68 -4.41 14.49 -0.31
N SER A 69 -5.44 14.28 0.51
CA SER A 69 -5.27 13.73 1.86
C SER A 69 -4.89 12.24 1.81
N VAL A 70 -4.00 11.83 2.71
CA VAL A 70 -3.48 10.46 2.78
C VAL A 70 -4.14 9.70 3.93
N VAL A 71 -4.69 8.54 3.63
CA VAL A 71 -5.25 7.57 4.59
C VAL A 71 -4.33 6.35 4.65
N LYS A 72 -4.24 5.70 5.82
CA LYS A 72 -3.30 4.59 6.06
C LYS A 72 -3.98 3.41 6.74
N ASN A 73 -3.36 2.22 6.64
CA ASN A 73 -3.79 1.00 7.34
C ASN A 73 -5.25 0.61 7.01
N VAL A 74 -5.96 0.05 7.98
CA VAL A 74 -7.35 -0.42 7.84
C VAL A 74 -8.30 0.69 7.38
N ALA A 75 -8.01 1.96 7.67
CA ALA A 75 -8.82 3.08 7.21
C ALA A 75 -8.87 3.17 5.68
N VAL A 76 -7.81 2.77 4.97
CA VAL A 76 -7.79 2.71 3.49
C VAL A 76 -8.86 1.76 2.98
N PHE A 77 -8.91 0.54 3.54
CA PHE A 77 -9.92 -0.44 3.14
C PHE A 77 -11.32 0.05 3.45
N ARG A 78 -11.56 0.64 4.62
CA ARG A 78 -12.89 1.18 4.96
C ARG A 78 -13.38 2.19 3.92
N GLU A 79 -12.53 3.15 3.56
CA GLU A 79 -12.84 4.19 2.56
C GLU A 79 -13.11 3.56 1.18
N VAL A 80 -12.24 2.65 0.72
CA VAL A 80 -12.40 1.98 -0.56
C VAL A 80 -13.71 1.17 -0.61
N TYR A 81 -14.02 0.41 0.43
CA TYR A 81 -15.24 -0.40 0.48
C TYR A 81 -16.50 0.48 0.52
N GLU A 82 -16.45 1.62 1.22
CA GLU A 82 -17.53 2.62 1.23
C GLU A 82 -17.75 3.22 -0.16
N ILE A 83 -16.69 3.66 -0.83
CA ILE A 83 -16.71 4.20 -2.20
C ILE A 83 -17.27 3.18 -3.20
N LEU A 84 -16.88 1.91 -3.06
CA LEU A 84 -17.32 0.84 -3.93
C LEU A 84 -18.76 0.36 -3.65
N GLY A 85 -19.42 0.85 -2.60
CA GLY A 85 -20.79 0.47 -2.23
C GLY A 85 -20.90 -0.88 -1.52
N ILE A 86 -19.78 -1.41 -1.02
CA ILE A 86 -19.70 -2.68 -0.27
C ILE A 86 -19.34 -2.45 1.21
N GLY A 87 -19.44 -1.22 1.68
CA GLY A 87 -19.18 -0.84 3.08
C GLY A 87 -20.03 -1.58 4.11
N TRP A 88 -21.16 -2.17 3.70
CA TRP A 88 -21.98 -3.05 4.57
C TRP A 88 -21.21 -4.25 5.10
N LEU A 89 -20.18 -4.73 4.37
CA LEU A 89 -19.30 -5.81 4.83
C LEU A 89 -18.44 -5.39 6.04
N TYR A 90 -18.11 -4.09 6.14
CA TYR A 90 -17.41 -3.49 7.28
C TYR A 90 -18.35 -2.94 8.36
N ALA A 91 -19.65 -2.85 8.12
CA ALA A 91 -20.61 -2.33 9.10
C ALA A 91 -20.56 -3.08 10.46
N PRO A 92 -20.37 -4.42 10.52
CA PRO A 92 -20.19 -5.13 11.79
C PRO A 92 -18.92 -4.71 12.56
N THR A 93 -17.84 -4.32 11.88
CA THR A 93 -16.59 -3.88 12.53
C THR A 93 -16.70 -2.50 13.20
N ARG A 94 -17.75 -1.72 12.87
CA ARG A 94 -18.06 -0.43 13.51
C ARG A 94 -18.80 -0.60 14.84
N TRP A 95 -19.20 -1.82 15.22
CA TRP A 95 -19.84 -2.04 16.52
C TRP A 95 -18.80 -2.09 17.66
N PRO A 96 -19.03 -1.34 18.76
CA PRO A 96 -18.06 -1.18 19.86
C PRO A 96 -17.72 -2.47 20.61
N ILE A 97 -18.44 -3.56 20.35
CA ILE A 97 -18.24 -4.88 20.96
C ILE A 97 -17.42 -5.82 20.04
N ILE A 98 -17.50 -5.62 18.71
CA ILE A 98 -16.86 -6.51 17.71
C ILE A 98 -15.44 -6.05 17.37
N GLY A 99 -15.15 -4.74 17.48
CA GLY A 99 -13.82 -4.16 17.24
C GLY A 99 -12.67 -4.88 17.97
N PRO A 100 -12.73 -5.08 19.29
CA PRO A 100 -11.65 -5.74 20.04
C PRO A 100 -11.43 -7.22 19.68
N LEU A 101 -12.46 -7.89 19.15
CA LEU A 101 -12.38 -9.28 18.72
C LEU A 101 -11.73 -9.41 17.35
N VAL A 102 -12.06 -8.48 16.44
CA VAL A 102 -11.46 -8.39 15.11
C VAL A 102 -9.99 -7.98 15.21
N ASP A 103 -9.64 -7.04 16.09
CA ASP A 103 -8.24 -6.65 16.33
C ASP A 103 -7.39 -7.86 16.80
N ARG A 104 -7.93 -8.69 17.71
CA ARG A 104 -7.24 -9.93 18.14
C ARG A 104 -7.04 -10.95 17.03
N ILE A 105 -8.03 -11.10 16.15
CA ILE A 105 -7.96 -12.00 15.00
C ILE A 105 -7.00 -11.45 13.94
N TYR A 106 -6.94 -10.11 13.80
CA TYR A 106 -6.05 -9.42 12.89
C TYR A 106 -4.60 -9.46 13.36
N ASP A 107 -4.32 -9.25 14.65
CA ASP A 107 -2.97 -9.39 15.23
C ASP A 107 -2.43 -10.81 15.00
N PHE A 108 -3.28 -11.82 15.22
CA PHE A 108 -2.94 -13.22 14.95
C PHE A 108 -2.68 -13.51 13.46
N TRP A 109 -3.38 -12.82 12.55
CA TRP A 109 -3.20 -12.95 11.11
C TRP A 109 -1.97 -12.17 10.60
N ALA A 110 -1.70 -11.00 11.16
CA ALA A 110 -0.55 -10.15 10.83
C ALA A 110 0.78 -10.83 11.19
N ASP A 111 0.86 -11.46 12.36
CA ASP A 111 2.06 -12.18 12.81
C ASP A 111 2.38 -13.42 11.97
N ARG A 112 1.37 -14.02 11.34
CA ARG A 112 1.52 -15.20 10.47
C ARG A 112 1.68 -14.87 8.99
N ARG A 113 1.41 -13.64 8.56
CA ARG A 113 1.40 -13.27 7.14
C ARG A 113 2.79 -13.35 6.50
N LEU A 114 3.84 -12.92 7.20
CA LEU A 114 5.20 -12.84 6.65
C LEU A 114 5.82 -14.22 6.36
N SER A 115 5.45 -15.26 7.12
CA SER A 115 5.95 -16.63 6.86
C SER A 115 5.27 -17.31 5.66
N TRP A 116 4.07 -16.87 5.28
CA TRP A 116 3.30 -17.45 4.18
C TRP A 116 3.45 -16.72 2.85
N THR A 117 3.93 -15.47 2.85
CA THR A 117 4.04 -14.68 1.62
C THR A 117 5.33 -14.90 0.81
N GLY A 118 6.30 -15.66 1.31
CA GLY A 118 7.47 -16.10 0.53
C GLY A 118 8.30 -14.96 -0.09
N ARG A 119 8.24 -13.76 0.47
CA ARG A 119 8.84 -12.55 -0.10
C ARG A 119 10.24 -12.33 0.47
N SER A 120 11.16 -11.93 -0.41
CA SER A 120 12.51 -11.47 -0.05
C SER A 120 12.46 -10.28 0.91
N SER A 121 13.53 -10.08 1.68
CA SER A 121 13.60 -9.00 2.66
C SER A 121 13.51 -7.62 2.01
N LEU A 122 13.02 -6.62 2.74
CA LEU A 122 12.93 -5.23 2.27
C LEU A 122 14.28 -4.69 1.77
N ALA A 123 15.37 -5.10 2.43
CA ALA A 123 16.73 -4.71 2.06
C ALA A 123 17.13 -5.25 0.67
N GLU A 124 16.74 -6.48 0.31
CA GLU A 124 17.01 -7.05 -1.00
C GLU A 124 16.21 -6.37 -2.11
N ILE A 125 14.95 -6.01 -1.84
CA ILE A 125 14.09 -5.29 -2.79
C ILE A 125 14.66 -3.90 -3.09
N LEU A 126 15.08 -3.16 -2.06
CA LEU A 126 15.69 -1.83 -2.24
C LEU A 126 17.01 -1.92 -3.03
N ALA A 127 17.88 -2.87 -2.68
CA ALA A 127 19.15 -3.08 -3.40
C ALA A 127 18.95 -3.47 -4.88
N GLN A 128 17.88 -4.21 -5.20
CA GLN A 128 17.54 -4.57 -6.58
C GLN A 128 16.98 -3.38 -7.36
N ARG A 129 16.18 -2.53 -6.72
CA ARG A 129 15.68 -1.28 -7.29
C ARG A 129 16.81 -0.30 -7.62
N GLU A 130 17.75 -0.10 -6.69
CA GLU A 130 18.93 0.75 -6.91
C GLU A 130 19.78 0.25 -8.09
N LYS A 131 20.00 -1.08 -8.20
CA LYS A 131 20.73 -1.68 -9.33
C LYS A 131 19.99 -1.54 -10.66
N GLY A 132 18.66 -1.65 -10.66
CA GLY A 132 17.82 -1.45 -11.84
C GLY A 132 17.86 -0.01 -12.36
N MET A 133 17.77 0.96 -11.44
CA MET A 133 17.89 2.39 -11.75
C MET A 133 19.27 2.75 -12.31
N CYS A 134 20.34 2.12 -11.79
CA CYS A 134 21.71 2.36 -12.25
C CYS A 134 22.03 1.72 -13.62
N ALA A 135 21.20 0.78 -14.11
CA ALA A 135 21.37 0.17 -15.43
C ALA A 135 20.70 0.99 -16.55
N THR A 136 19.69 1.81 -16.20
CA THR A 136 18.94 2.64 -17.16
C THR A 136 19.48 4.07 -17.27
N ASP A 137 20.06 4.61 -16.20
CA ASP A 137 20.79 5.89 -16.22
C ASP A 137 22.03 5.76 -15.34
N GLY A 138 23.22 5.96 -15.91
CA GLY A 138 24.49 5.85 -15.21
C GLY A 138 24.52 6.77 -13.99
N CYS A 139 24.30 6.22 -12.80
CA CYS A 139 24.13 7.02 -11.59
C CYS A 139 25.40 7.00 -10.73
N ALA A 140 25.89 8.19 -10.41
CA ALA A 140 26.85 8.43 -9.34
C ALA A 140 26.12 8.31 -7.99
N LEU A 141 26.66 7.49 -7.09
CA LEU A 141 26.09 7.21 -5.77
C LEU A 141 25.98 8.49 -4.91
N PRO A 142 24.84 8.78 -4.25
CA PRO A 142 24.83 9.73 -3.16
C PRO A 142 25.53 9.09 -1.96
N VAL A 143 26.57 9.77 -1.48
CA VAL A 143 27.32 9.42 -0.27
C VAL A 143 26.34 9.36 0.91
N THR A 144 26.17 8.16 1.48
CA THR A 144 25.54 8.00 2.79
C THR A 144 26.45 8.65 3.83
N SER A 145 26.08 9.86 4.25
CA SER A 145 26.69 10.51 5.41
C SER A 145 26.28 9.73 6.67
N GLY A 146 27.30 9.34 7.42
CA GLY A 146 27.20 8.43 8.54
C GLY A 146 26.34 8.92 9.69
N ILE A 147 25.83 7.95 10.44
CA ILE A 147 25.51 8.13 11.85
C ILE A 147 26.29 7.06 12.60
N GLU A 148 27.46 7.46 13.09
CA GLU A 148 28.20 6.77 14.14
C GLU A 148 27.32 6.72 15.40
N GLY A 149 27.00 5.51 15.85
CA GLY A 149 26.42 5.25 17.16
C GLY A 149 27.51 4.96 18.18
N LYS A 150 27.70 5.88 19.13
CA LYS A 150 28.36 5.72 20.43
C LYS A 150 27.55 6.58 21.44
N PRO A 151 27.43 6.29 22.76
CA PRO A 151 28.28 5.57 23.71
C PRO A 151 28.11 4.05 23.81
#